data_AF-A0A563VXV6-F1
#
_entry.id   AF-A0A563VXV6-F1
#
_cell.length_a   1.000
_cell.length_b   1.000
_cell.length_c   1.000
_cell.angle_alpha   90.00
_cell.angle_beta   90.00
_cell.angle_gamma   90.00
#
_symmetry.space_group_name_H-M   'P 1'
#
loop_
_entity.id
_entity.type
_entity.pdbx_description
1 polymer ?
#
loop_
_entity_poly.entity_id
_entity_poly.type
_entity_poly.pdbx_seq_one_letter_code
_entity_poly.pdbx_strand_id
1 'polypeptide(L)'
;MSTVAAAPPKLRQNQLSASDYEHCCVKRGLNPKWITAGCQTLTQTQATSYLGYPAKSGGILIEGANGQGQLRPHKPWSNKQGKKAPKYRTALGDEYDALLPAHPTDKYHWNHLSALKQKCYKINDIPLLIITEGGFKAIALCSHELPTLALLGVEMGLTSSKDDPQGKRYLVPELERFAKEGFGFIFAFDADTYTKKPVKQALIKLARQIQKYNVPVYNLPKWNEDDGKGVDDFIKNQGIEEFRKQLLSQAYCFDDWYSKYGSDAFTTVDGNKIPKPDIVGVEIAEQYSDRWVYCDELKTWLTYSLETEGIWTLVSKDYLAAEIHSILKARNIKGYGTNAYVENIIGTLKRELFIRKWEEKSSTDWLPFRNGVLELATNKLHEHNPGFKFTWQLPRDYTVVEAGWTKIDNWMDEATKGNAEYKELLLCFAAAVLRGRNDLQKFLHLIGGGGSGKSTFTTLLTALVGESNTATMNLSELEDKHEIARIFGKRLVVLPDQDKAPKKMSNFKRLTGQDRLSGRRLFENGFEYVFGGLTVVTSNFPIFHTNLGSWLTRRVRMIPFDYQCPNHKKRDLMKDFSGELGAFTSYLLSIPETKIEAVLKGVGDRSLSTTVWES
;
A
#
# COMPACT_ATOMS: atom_id res chain seq x y z
N MET A 1 -17.83 25.37 -34.97
CA MET A 1 -19.29 25.28 -34.75
C MET A 1 -19.67 26.33 -33.72
N SER A 2 -20.68 27.13 -34.07
CA SER A 2 -21.23 28.24 -33.28
C SER A 2 -21.62 27.79 -31.87
N THR A 3 -21.04 28.39 -30.83
CA THR A 3 -21.52 28.28 -29.45
C THR A 3 -22.82 29.07 -29.33
N VAL A 4 -23.94 28.37 -29.48
CA VAL A 4 -25.27 28.90 -29.15
C VAL A 4 -25.26 29.25 -27.66
N ALA A 5 -25.24 30.54 -27.35
CA ALA A 5 -25.43 31.04 -25.99
C ALA A 5 -26.79 30.54 -25.47
N ALA A 6 -26.77 29.63 -24.50
CA ALA A 6 -27.97 29.18 -23.82
C ALA A 6 -28.72 30.39 -23.25
N ALA A 7 -30.03 30.45 -23.52
CA ALA A 7 -30.87 31.52 -23.01
C ALA A 7 -30.73 31.65 -21.47
N PRO A 8 -30.65 32.87 -20.92
CA PRO A 8 -30.46 33.07 -19.49
C PRO A 8 -31.58 32.37 -18.68
N PRO A 9 -31.25 31.58 -17.64
CA PRO A 9 -32.28 30.97 -16.80
C PRO A 9 -33.14 32.06 -16.13
N LYS A 10 -34.45 31.83 -16.06
CA LYS A 10 -35.44 32.72 -15.44
C LYS A 10 -35.35 32.63 -13.91
N LEU A 11 -35.52 33.77 -13.21
CA LEU A 11 -35.64 33.80 -11.74
C LEU A 11 -36.88 33.04 -11.30
N ARG A 12 -36.76 32.18 -10.28
CA ARG A 12 -37.89 31.44 -9.70
C ARG A 12 -38.71 32.36 -8.81
N GLN A 13 -40.02 32.44 -9.04
CA GLN A 13 -40.99 33.05 -8.13
C GLN A 13 -41.97 31.97 -7.70
N ASN A 14 -41.73 31.37 -6.55
CA ASN A 14 -42.56 30.28 -6.07
C ASN A 14 -43.78 30.81 -5.31
N GLN A 15 -44.91 30.13 -5.45
CA GLN A 15 -46.12 30.45 -4.68
C GLN A 15 -46.13 29.67 -3.36
N LEU A 16 -46.30 30.40 -2.26
CA LEU A 16 -46.56 29.86 -0.93
C LEU A 16 -48.02 30.10 -0.56
N SER A 17 -48.63 29.12 0.09
CA SER A 17 -49.92 29.31 0.75
C SER A 17 -49.78 30.32 1.89
N ALA A 18 -50.87 31.00 2.25
CA ALA A 18 -50.87 31.96 3.35
C ALA A 18 -50.38 31.35 4.68
N SER A 19 -50.75 30.09 4.96
CA SER A 19 -50.34 29.38 6.17
C SER A 19 -48.86 29.00 6.17
N ASP A 20 -48.30 28.61 5.02
CA ASP A 20 -46.87 28.32 4.89
C ASP A 20 -46.04 29.60 4.94
N TYR A 21 -46.53 30.68 4.34
CA TYR A 21 -45.93 32.01 4.45
C TYR A 21 -45.88 32.49 5.91
N GLU A 22 -46.99 32.36 6.66
CA GLU A 22 -47.04 32.65 8.08
C GLU A 22 -46.05 31.77 8.88
N HIS A 23 -45.97 30.47 8.56
CA HIS A 23 -45.03 29.56 9.22
C HIS A 23 -43.56 29.97 9.00
N CYS A 24 -43.17 30.26 7.76
CA CYS A 24 -41.80 30.59 7.41
C CYS A 24 -41.40 32.01 7.81
N CYS A 25 -42.21 33.01 7.48
CA CYS A 25 -41.82 34.41 7.64
C CYS A 25 -42.15 34.93 9.04
N VAL A 26 -43.28 34.53 9.63
CA VAL A 26 -43.72 35.05 10.93
C VAL A 26 -43.24 34.14 12.06
N LYS A 27 -43.59 32.85 12.04
CA LYS A 27 -43.26 31.93 13.15
C LYS A 27 -41.77 31.61 13.21
N ARG A 28 -41.08 31.50 12.07
CA ARG A 28 -39.63 31.27 12.01
C ARG A 28 -38.81 32.54 11.82
N GLY A 29 -39.42 33.68 11.51
CA GLY A 29 -38.71 34.95 11.32
C GLY A 29 -37.82 35.01 10.06
N LEU A 30 -38.07 34.17 9.05
CA LEU A 30 -37.23 34.10 7.85
C LEU A 30 -37.57 35.21 6.85
N ASN A 31 -36.58 35.70 6.12
CA ASN A 31 -36.75 36.76 5.14
C ASN A 31 -37.72 36.35 4.01
N PRO A 32 -38.82 37.10 3.79
CA PRO A 32 -39.83 36.74 2.77
C PRO A 32 -39.27 36.59 1.36
N LYS A 33 -38.32 37.43 0.95
CA LYS A 33 -37.77 37.39 -0.42
C LYS A 33 -37.01 36.09 -0.67
N TRP A 34 -36.21 35.66 0.31
CA TRP A 34 -35.47 34.40 0.22
C TRP A 34 -36.39 33.18 0.28
N ILE A 35 -37.44 33.25 1.10
CA ILE A 35 -38.45 32.21 1.18
C ILE A 35 -39.21 32.05 -0.15
N THR A 36 -39.63 33.15 -0.79
CA THR A 36 -40.28 33.09 -2.11
C THR A 36 -39.35 32.61 -3.23
N ALA A 37 -38.03 32.81 -3.08
CA ALA A 37 -37.04 32.35 -4.06
C ALA A 37 -36.75 30.85 -3.96
N GLY A 38 -36.68 30.31 -2.73
CA GLY A 38 -36.22 28.94 -2.46
C GLY A 38 -37.29 27.99 -1.92
N CYS A 39 -38.52 28.42 -1.70
CA CYS A 39 -39.57 27.58 -1.11
C CYS A 39 -40.90 27.63 -1.87
N GLN A 40 -41.58 26.49 -1.97
CA GLN A 40 -42.88 26.37 -2.66
C GLN A 40 -43.85 25.52 -1.84
N THR A 41 -45.13 25.90 -1.79
CA THR A 41 -46.18 25.01 -1.27
C THR A 41 -46.55 23.97 -2.31
N LEU A 42 -46.45 22.69 -1.93
CA LEU A 42 -46.91 21.56 -2.74
C LEU A 42 -48.19 20.97 -2.14
N THR A 43 -49.16 20.71 -3.01
CA THR A 43 -50.29 19.81 -2.71
C THR A 43 -49.78 18.37 -2.48
N GLN A 44 -50.61 17.50 -1.90
CA GLN A 44 -50.22 16.09 -1.68
C GLN A 44 -49.86 15.37 -2.99
N THR A 45 -50.57 15.67 -4.08
CA THR A 45 -50.31 15.09 -5.41
C THR A 45 -48.96 15.56 -5.94
N GLN A 46 -48.67 16.85 -5.85
CA GLN A 46 -47.37 17.42 -6.25
C GLN A 46 -46.22 16.89 -5.38
N ALA A 47 -46.43 16.79 -4.07
CA ALA A 47 -45.47 16.21 -3.13
C ALA A 47 -45.17 14.74 -3.46
N THR A 48 -46.19 13.96 -3.82
CA THR A 48 -46.01 12.56 -4.26
C THR A 48 -45.21 12.50 -5.56
N SER A 49 -45.52 13.37 -6.51
CA SER A 49 -44.80 13.47 -7.78
C SER A 49 -43.32 13.83 -7.57
N TYR A 50 -43.03 14.81 -6.71
CA TYR A 50 -41.67 15.23 -6.38
C TYR A 50 -40.89 14.10 -5.69
N LEU A 51 -41.50 13.45 -4.71
CA LEU A 51 -40.81 12.44 -3.91
C LEU A 51 -40.55 11.12 -4.66
N GLY A 52 -41.33 10.82 -5.70
CA GLY A 52 -41.29 9.51 -6.37
C GLY A 52 -41.87 8.37 -5.52
N TYR A 53 -42.52 8.68 -4.39
CA TYR A 53 -43.28 7.75 -3.56
C TYR A 53 -44.49 8.43 -2.89
N PRO A 54 -45.53 7.68 -2.48
CA PRO A 54 -46.76 8.25 -1.94
C PRO A 54 -46.53 9.16 -0.73
N ALA A 55 -46.89 10.44 -0.87
CA ALA A 55 -46.90 11.41 0.22
C ALA A 55 -48.23 11.33 1.00
N LYS A 56 -48.19 11.40 2.34
CA LYS A 56 -49.41 11.42 3.17
C LYS A 56 -50.00 12.81 3.41
N SER A 57 -49.29 13.85 2.98
CA SER A 57 -49.74 15.23 2.99
C SER A 57 -48.94 16.04 1.97
N GLY A 58 -49.44 17.24 1.64
CA GLY A 58 -48.62 18.27 1.00
C GLY A 58 -47.51 18.77 1.92
N GLY A 59 -46.86 19.87 1.53
CA GLY A 59 -45.81 20.44 2.35
C GLY A 59 -45.13 21.63 1.72
N ILE A 60 -44.04 22.05 2.36
CA ILE A 60 -43.15 23.10 1.87
C ILE A 60 -41.95 22.41 1.24
N LEU A 61 -41.82 22.51 -0.08
CA LEU A 61 -40.59 22.15 -0.78
C LEU A 61 -39.58 23.27 -0.56
N ILE A 62 -38.39 22.90 -0.09
CA ILE A 62 -37.23 23.79 0.02
C ILE A 62 -36.25 23.32 -1.05
N GLU A 63 -35.96 24.16 -2.02
CA GLU A 63 -35.13 23.79 -3.17
C GLU A 63 -34.05 24.86 -3.41
N GLY A 64 -32.82 24.40 -3.62
CA GLY A 64 -31.68 25.23 -3.92
C GLY A 64 -31.60 25.63 -5.39
N ALA A 65 -30.71 26.58 -5.68
CA ALA A 65 -30.38 27.02 -7.03
C ALA A 65 -29.79 25.88 -7.89
N ASN A 66 -29.19 24.87 -7.27
CA ASN A 66 -28.65 23.67 -7.90
C ASN A 66 -29.67 22.52 -8.04
N GLY A 67 -30.95 22.75 -7.73
CA GLY A 67 -32.01 21.73 -7.82
C GLY A 67 -32.07 20.75 -6.65
N GLN A 68 -31.08 20.74 -5.77
CA GLN A 68 -31.11 19.97 -4.52
C GLN A 68 -32.23 20.46 -3.61
N GLY A 69 -33.02 19.55 -3.05
CA GLY A 69 -34.20 19.93 -2.29
C GLY A 69 -34.64 18.94 -1.22
N GLN A 70 -35.48 19.43 -0.30
CA GLN A 70 -36.19 18.62 0.67
C GLN A 70 -37.63 19.11 0.83
N LEU A 71 -38.55 18.15 0.90
CA LEU A 71 -39.92 18.43 1.28
C LEU A 71 -40.06 18.37 2.80
N ARG A 72 -40.63 19.42 3.40
CA ARG A 72 -41.15 19.40 4.77
C ARG A 72 -42.67 19.17 4.73
N PRO A 73 -43.16 17.96 5.05
CA PRO A 73 -44.60 17.70 5.04
C PRO A 73 -45.35 18.53 6.08
N HIS A 74 -46.59 18.92 5.75
CA HIS A 74 -47.49 19.54 6.74
C HIS A 74 -47.83 18.56 7.87
N LYS A 75 -47.99 17.27 7.53
CA LYS A 75 -48.21 16.17 8.48
C LYS A 75 -47.12 15.10 8.31
N PRO A 76 -46.04 15.12 9.11
CA PRO A 76 -45.01 14.08 9.09
C PRO A 76 -45.58 12.68 9.30
N TRP A 77 -45.00 11.67 8.67
CA TRP A 77 -45.43 10.27 8.83
C TRP A 77 -44.25 9.32 9.08
N SER A 78 -44.51 8.12 9.59
CA SER A 78 -43.52 7.04 9.67
C SER A 78 -43.95 5.86 8.80
N ASN A 79 -42.97 5.20 8.17
CA ASN A 79 -43.18 3.95 7.42
C ASN A 79 -42.93 2.70 8.30
N LYS A 80 -42.56 2.90 9.58
CA LYS A 80 -42.29 1.81 10.53
C LYS A 80 -43.05 2.04 11.84
N GLN A 81 -43.77 1.01 12.31
CA GLN A 81 -44.47 1.05 13.61
C GLN A 81 -43.47 1.37 14.74
N GLY A 82 -43.86 2.27 15.65
CA GLY A 82 -43.05 2.66 16.82
C GLY A 82 -41.91 3.65 16.56
N LYS A 83 -41.63 4.08 15.32
CA LYS A 83 -40.58 5.08 15.02
C LYS A 83 -41.15 6.48 14.84
N LYS A 84 -40.44 7.49 15.37
CA LYS A 84 -40.75 8.92 15.20
C LYS A 84 -40.74 9.29 13.71
N ALA A 85 -41.78 10.00 13.27
CA ALA A 85 -41.90 10.48 11.89
C ALA A 85 -40.76 11.47 11.55
N PRO A 86 -40.04 11.31 10.42
CA PRO A 86 -39.02 12.26 10.00
C PRO A 86 -39.63 13.62 9.66
N LYS A 87 -38.92 14.68 10.03
CA LYS A 87 -39.35 16.07 9.81
C LYS A 87 -39.27 16.49 8.33
N TYR A 88 -38.35 15.90 7.57
CA TYR A 88 -38.10 16.18 6.16
C TYR A 88 -38.09 14.89 5.32
N ARG A 89 -38.29 15.04 4.01
CA ARG A 89 -38.34 13.98 2.99
C ARG A 89 -37.48 14.38 1.80
N THR A 90 -36.71 13.43 1.29
CA THR A 90 -35.92 13.57 0.05
C THR A 90 -36.55 12.68 -1.02
N ALA A 91 -36.39 13.04 -2.30
CA ALA A 91 -36.93 12.27 -3.40
C ALA A 91 -36.20 10.92 -3.56
N LEU A 92 -36.88 9.95 -4.16
CA LEU A 92 -36.32 8.64 -4.48
C LEU A 92 -35.28 8.80 -5.60
N GLY A 93 -34.04 8.38 -5.34
CA GLY A 93 -32.96 8.43 -6.33
C GLY A 93 -32.20 9.75 -6.40
N ASP A 94 -32.49 10.72 -5.51
CA ASP A 94 -31.66 11.91 -5.38
C ASP A 94 -30.25 11.53 -4.90
N GLU A 95 -29.24 11.93 -5.69
CA GLU A 95 -27.83 11.86 -5.30
C GLU A 95 -27.52 12.93 -4.24
N TYR A 96 -26.64 12.60 -3.31
CA TYR A 96 -26.31 13.47 -2.18
C TYR A 96 -25.50 14.68 -2.66
N ASP A 97 -26.00 15.89 -2.39
CA ASP A 97 -25.21 17.12 -2.53
C ASP A 97 -25.66 18.21 -1.56
N ALA A 98 -24.88 19.28 -1.45
CA ALA A 98 -25.23 20.45 -0.66
C ALA A 98 -26.36 21.24 -1.34
N LEU A 99 -27.37 21.64 -0.58
CA LEU A 99 -28.40 22.56 -1.04
C LEU A 99 -27.83 23.98 -1.02
N LEU A 100 -27.87 24.66 -2.17
CA LEU A 100 -27.46 26.05 -2.34
C LEU A 100 -28.68 26.98 -2.28
N PRO A 101 -28.94 27.73 -1.20
CA PRO A 101 -30.12 28.61 -1.11
C PRO A 101 -30.28 29.53 -2.32
N ALA A 102 -31.47 29.55 -2.92
CA ALA A 102 -31.76 30.40 -4.07
C ALA A 102 -31.77 31.89 -3.67
N HIS A 103 -30.87 32.69 -4.27
CA HIS A 103 -30.81 34.12 -3.99
C HIS A 103 -31.99 34.84 -4.67
N PRO A 104 -32.66 35.80 -3.99
CA PRO A 104 -33.90 36.40 -4.47
C PRO A 104 -33.76 37.23 -5.75
N THR A 105 -32.57 37.78 -6.00
CA THR A 105 -32.33 38.69 -7.14
C THR A 105 -31.12 38.33 -7.99
N ASP A 106 -30.27 37.39 -7.56
CA ASP A 106 -28.98 37.09 -8.20
C ASP A 106 -28.91 35.60 -8.53
N LYS A 107 -29.30 35.25 -9.73
CA LYS A 107 -29.33 33.86 -10.18
C LYS A 107 -27.94 33.22 -10.33
N TYR A 108 -26.88 34.03 -10.36
CA TYR A 108 -25.50 33.55 -10.48
C TYR A 108 -24.75 33.65 -9.14
N HIS A 109 -25.46 33.88 -8.03
CA HIS A 109 -24.89 34.07 -6.70
C HIS A 109 -23.82 33.01 -6.36
N TRP A 110 -24.11 31.74 -6.65
CA TRP A 110 -23.21 30.60 -6.39
C TRP A 110 -22.23 30.29 -7.54
N ASN A 111 -22.35 30.96 -8.69
CA ASN A 111 -21.52 30.74 -9.87
C ASN A 111 -20.48 31.84 -10.08
N HIS A 112 -20.73 33.07 -9.63
CA HIS A 112 -19.79 34.18 -9.68
C HIS A 112 -18.82 34.17 -8.48
N LEU A 113 -17.84 33.28 -8.53
CA LEU A 113 -16.95 32.97 -7.40
C LEU A 113 -16.23 34.20 -6.83
N SER A 114 -15.74 35.13 -7.65
CA SER A 114 -15.06 36.34 -7.16
C SER A 114 -15.98 37.25 -6.34
N ALA A 115 -17.23 37.42 -6.77
CA ALA A 115 -18.22 38.19 -6.02
C ALA A 115 -18.66 37.43 -4.74
N LEU A 116 -18.75 36.10 -4.82
CA LEU A 116 -19.06 35.26 -3.66
C LEU A 116 -17.96 35.36 -2.60
N LYS A 117 -16.67 35.30 -2.98
CA LYS A 117 -15.51 35.46 -2.08
C LYS A 117 -15.50 36.81 -1.34
N GLN A 118 -16.04 37.87 -1.95
CA GLN A 118 -16.14 39.19 -1.30
C GLN A 118 -17.21 39.21 -0.21
N LYS A 119 -18.27 38.42 -0.35
CA LYS A 119 -19.37 38.32 0.63
C LYS A 119 -19.07 37.36 1.78
N CYS A 120 -18.15 36.42 1.57
CA CYS A 120 -17.77 35.47 2.61
C CYS A 120 -17.12 36.16 3.82
N TYR A 121 -17.38 35.62 5.00
CA TYR A 121 -16.58 35.93 6.18
C TYR A 121 -15.14 35.50 5.95
N LYS A 122 -14.16 36.28 6.44
CA LYS A 122 -12.73 36.02 6.21
C LYS A 122 -11.99 35.85 7.52
N ILE A 123 -11.14 34.83 7.58
CA ILE A 123 -10.12 34.66 8.61
C ILE A 123 -8.79 34.53 7.89
N ASN A 124 -7.80 35.36 8.25
CA ASN A 124 -6.50 35.43 7.59
C ASN A 124 -6.62 35.60 6.06
N ASP A 125 -7.52 36.49 5.62
CA ASP A 125 -7.87 36.77 4.21
C ASP A 125 -8.45 35.61 3.40
N ILE A 126 -8.67 34.44 4.01
CA ILE A 126 -9.30 33.29 3.35
C ILE A 126 -10.83 33.42 3.42
N PRO A 127 -11.56 33.39 2.29
CA PRO A 127 -13.02 33.45 2.27
C PRO A 127 -13.64 32.12 2.74
N LEU A 128 -14.54 32.20 3.71
CA LEU A 128 -15.17 31.05 4.36
C LEU A 128 -16.66 30.95 4.03
N LEU A 129 -17.08 29.80 3.51
CA LEU A 129 -18.49 29.43 3.36
C LEU A 129 -19.00 28.78 4.65
N ILE A 130 -20.21 29.14 5.08
CA ILE A 130 -20.81 28.50 6.25
C ILE A 130 -21.52 27.21 5.80
N ILE A 131 -21.41 26.13 6.57
CA ILE A 131 -22.19 24.90 6.39
C ILE A 131 -23.08 24.70 7.61
N THR A 132 -24.36 24.48 7.37
CA THR A 132 -25.32 24.11 8.41
C THR A 132 -26.20 22.94 7.95
N GLU A 133 -27.06 22.45 8.82
CA GLU A 133 -28.04 21.42 8.52
C GLU A 133 -29.41 22.02 8.18
N GLY A 134 -30.00 21.57 7.07
CA GLY A 134 -31.35 21.95 6.67
C GLY A 134 -31.45 23.32 5.99
N GLY A 135 -32.28 23.39 4.94
CA GLY A 135 -32.37 24.56 4.06
C GLY A 135 -32.84 25.85 4.74
N PHE A 136 -33.76 25.79 5.71
CA PHE A 136 -34.22 27.00 6.40
C PHE A 136 -33.11 27.70 7.20
N LYS A 137 -32.18 26.94 7.79
CA LYS A 137 -31.05 27.49 8.54
C LYS A 137 -30.08 28.21 7.61
N ALA A 138 -29.79 27.59 6.47
CA ALA A 138 -28.95 28.21 5.44
C ALA A 138 -29.61 29.46 4.84
N ILE A 139 -30.92 29.44 4.60
CA ILE A 139 -31.69 30.62 4.16
C ILE A 139 -31.60 31.76 5.18
N ALA A 140 -31.72 31.47 6.48
CA ALA A 140 -31.63 32.48 7.54
C ALA A 140 -30.31 33.25 7.46
N LEU A 141 -29.18 32.54 7.42
CA LEU A 141 -27.85 33.14 7.32
C LEU A 141 -27.61 33.85 5.99
N CYS A 142 -28.01 33.25 4.86
CA CYS A 142 -27.88 33.88 3.55
C CYS A 142 -28.65 35.20 3.46
N SER A 143 -29.78 35.31 4.14
CA SER A 143 -30.57 36.56 4.20
C SER A 143 -29.88 37.71 4.93
N HIS A 144 -28.82 37.40 5.67
CA HIS A 144 -27.95 38.34 6.38
C HIS A 144 -26.56 38.47 5.74
N GLU A 145 -26.47 38.19 4.43
CA GLU A 145 -25.24 38.29 3.63
C GLU A 145 -24.11 37.36 4.11
N LEU A 146 -24.46 36.23 4.71
CA LEU A 146 -23.52 35.17 5.06
C LEU A 146 -23.76 33.96 4.15
N PRO A 147 -22.98 33.79 3.06
CA PRO A 147 -23.15 32.68 2.14
C PRO A 147 -23.06 31.34 2.87
N THR A 148 -24.18 30.62 2.88
CA THR A 148 -24.36 29.41 3.68
C THR A 148 -24.93 28.27 2.86
N LEU A 149 -24.30 27.10 2.97
CA LEU A 149 -24.67 25.84 2.35
C LEU A 149 -25.49 25.01 3.34
N ALA A 150 -26.53 24.32 2.88
CA ALA A 150 -27.30 23.38 3.70
C ALA A 150 -26.95 21.94 3.34
N LEU A 151 -26.57 21.15 4.34
CA LEU A 151 -26.53 19.70 4.22
C LEU A 151 -27.85 19.10 4.71
N LEU A 152 -28.32 18.07 4.01
CA LEU A 152 -29.54 17.33 4.35
C LEU A 152 -29.39 16.50 5.65
N GLY A 153 -28.14 16.30 6.08
CA GLY A 153 -27.66 15.76 7.34
C GLY A 153 -26.14 15.88 7.38
N VAL A 154 -25.51 15.84 8.56
CA VAL A 154 -24.05 16.03 8.68
C VAL A 154 -23.25 15.04 7.83
N GLU A 155 -23.73 13.80 7.72
CA GLU A 155 -23.09 12.77 6.89
C GLU A 155 -23.28 12.98 5.38
N MET A 156 -24.17 13.88 4.96
CA MET A 156 -24.54 14.10 3.55
C MET A 156 -23.65 15.13 2.86
N GLY A 157 -22.61 15.62 3.54
CA GLY A 157 -21.51 16.36 2.89
C GLY A 157 -20.49 15.43 2.22
N LEU A 158 -20.68 14.11 2.36
CA LEU A 158 -19.87 13.08 1.71
C LEU A 158 -20.75 12.18 0.84
N THR A 159 -20.17 11.61 -0.21
CA THR A 159 -20.82 10.63 -1.09
C THR A 159 -21.44 9.48 -0.30
N SER A 160 -22.51 8.89 -0.86
CA SER A 160 -23.26 7.80 -0.23
C SER A 160 -22.39 6.57 -0.01
N SER A 161 -22.57 5.89 1.13
CA SER A 161 -21.88 4.63 1.40
C SER A 161 -22.25 3.49 0.45
N LYS A 162 -23.35 3.62 -0.31
CA LYS A 162 -23.74 2.65 -1.35
C LYS A 162 -22.97 2.85 -2.65
N ASP A 163 -22.53 4.07 -2.92
CA ASP A 163 -21.83 4.47 -4.15
C ASP A 163 -20.31 4.46 -3.97
N ASP A 164 -19.85 3.92 -2.83
CA ASP A 164 -18.45 3.80 -2.44
C ASP A 164 -18.21 2.43 -1.76
N PRO A 165 -18.11 1.34 -2.55
CA PRO A 165 -17.91 -0.02 -2.05
C PRO A 165 -16.52 -0.25 -1.44
N GLN A 166 -15.58 0.70 -1.60
CA GLN A 166 -14.21 0.65 -1.07
C GLN A 166 -14.06 1.43 0.26
N GLY A 167 -15.16 2.00 0.79
CA GLY A 167 -15.15 2.75 2.05
C GLY A 167 -14.41 4.10 2.01
N LYS A 168 -14.08 4.61 0.81
CA LYS A 168 -13.46 5.92 0.57
C LYS A 168 -14.54 6.97 0.29
N ARG A 169 -15.21 7.48 1.33
CA ARG A 169 -16.24 8.53 1.12
C ARG A 169 -15.58 9.84 0.66
N TYR A 170 -16.01 10.39 -0.47
CA TYR A 170 -15.52 11.65 -1.04
C TYR A 170 -16.44 12.82 -0.69
N LEU A 171 -15.99 14.06 -0.89
CA LEU A 171 -16.89 15.22 -0.79
C LEU A 171 -17.98 15.14 -1.85
N VAL A 172 -19.16 15.66 -1.53
CA VAL A 172 -20.22 15.87 -2.53
C VAL A 172 -19.82 16.97 -3.53
N PRO A 173 -20.35 16.94 -4.77
CA PRO A 173 -19.86 17.78 -5.87
C PRO A 173 -19.75 19.27 -5.57
N GLU A 174 -20.75 19.91 -4.94
CA GLU A 174 -20.67 21.34 -4.65
C GLU A 174 -19.63 21.66 -3.57
N LEU A 175 -19.47 20.81 -2.55
CA LEU A 175 -18.43 21.02 -1.53
C LEU A 175 -17.03 20.87 -2.12
N GLU A 176 -16.82 19.85 -2.97
CA GLU A 176 -15.57 19.67 -3.70
C GLU A 176 -15.26 20.86 -4.61
N ARG A 177 -16.28 21.34 -5.34
CA ARG A 177 -16.16 22.51 -6.23
C ARG A 177 -15.67 23.74 -5.45
N PHE A 178 -16.30 24.09 -4.33
CA PHE A 178 -15.87 25.25 -3.55
C PHE A 178 -14.51 25.04 -2.86
N ALA A 179 -14.20 23.83 -2.40
CA ALA A 179 -12.89 23.52 -1.81
C ALA A 179 -11.76 23.69 -2.84
N LYS A 180 -11.94 23.20 -4.08
CA LYS A 180 -10.97 23.39 -5.19
C LYS A 180 -10.75 24.86 -5.54
N GLU A 181 -11.79 25.67 -5.40
CA GLU A 181 -11.74 27.12 -5.66
C GLU A 181 -11.14 27.93 -4.49
N GLY A 182 -10.63 27.25 -3.46
CA GLY A 182 -9.91 27.87 -2.34
C GLY A 182 -10.82 28.50 -1.27
N PHE A 183 -12.09 28.11 -1.21
CA PHE A 183 -12.94 28.50 -0.08
C PHE A 183 -12.61 27.62 1.13
N GLY A 184 -12.43 28.24 2.29
CA GLY A 184 -12.51 27.51 3.56
C GLY A 184 -13.95 27.39 4.03
N PHE A 185 -14.16 26.71 5.16
CA PHE A 185 -15.50 26.41 5.66
C PHE A 185 -15.67 26.67 7.15
N ILE A 186 -16.85 27.15 7.56
CA ILE A 186 -17.27 27.27 8.97
C ILE A 186 -18.43 26.32 9.21
N PHE A 187 -18.29 25.40 10.15
CA PHE A 187 -19.34 24.50 10.58
C PHE A 187 -20.24 25.18 11.61
N ALA A 188 -21.52 25.31 11.26
CA ALA A 188 -22.57 25.97 12.02
C ALA A 188 -23.78 25.04 12.22
N PHE A 189 -23.51 23.82 12.70
CA PHE A 189 -24.54 22.84 13.07
C PHE A 189 -25.12 23.14 14.47
N ASP A 190 -26.21 22.47 14.85
CA ASP A 190 -26.91 22.71 16.13
C ASP A 190 -26.01 22.70 17.38
N ALA A 191 -26.41 23.46 18.39
CA ALA A 191 -25.67 23.57 19.66
C ALA A 191 -25.41 22.21 20.35
N ASP A 192 -26.31 21.22 20.15
CA ASP A 192 -26.22 19.89 20.76
C ASP A 192 -25.24 18.94 20.03
N THR A 193 -24.69 19.37 18.89
CA THR A 193 -23.79 18.56 18.05
C THR A 193 -22.48 18.20 18.74
N TYR A 194 -22.05 18.99 19.73
CA TYR A 194 -20.84 18.76 20.52
C TYR A 194 -20.96 17.67 21.59
N THR A 195 -22.14 17.07 21.76
CA THR A 195 -22.38 16.04 22.79
C THR A 195 -22.57 14.64 22.21
N LYS A 196 -23.05 14.52 20.97
CA LYS A 196 -23.40 13.25 20.34
C LYS A 196 -22.23 12.68 19.54
N LYS A 197 -21.66 11.55 19.98
CA LYS A 197 -20.52 10.89 19.30
C LYS A 197 -20.74 10.64 17.80
N PRO A 198 -21.90 10.12 17.31
CA PRO A 198 -22.11 9.95 15.87
C PRO A 198 -22.01 11.26 15.08
N VAL A 199 -22.50 12.35 15.67
CA VAL A 199 -22.43 13.69 15.06
C VAL A 199 -20.99 14.19 15.04
N LYS A 200 -20.24 14.04 16.15
CA LYS A 200 -18.81 14.35 16.18
C LYS A 200 -18.02 13.58 15.11
N GLN A 201 -18.28 12.28 14.97
CA GLN A 201 -17.63 11.43 13.97
C GLN A 201 -17.93 11.90 12.54
N ALA A 202 -19.18 12.25 12.25
CA ALA A 202 -19.57 12.78 10.95
C ALA A 202 -18.87 14.11 10.65
N LEU A 203 -18.82 15.03 11.62
CA LEU A 203 -18.07 16.30 11.49
C LEU A 203 -16.59 16.08 11.24
N ILE A 204 -15.96 15.13 11.96
CA ILE A 204 -14.54 14.82 11.79
C ILE A 204 -14.25 14.27 10.40
N LYS A 205 -15.08 13.33 9.92
CA LYS A 205 -14.92 12.76 8.57
C LYS A 205 -15.07 13.84 7.50
N LEU A 206 -16.07 14.72 7.63
CA LEU A 206 -16.29 15.82 6.69
C LEU A 206 -15.12 16.80 6.69
N ALA A 207 -14.71 17.30 7.86
CA ALA A 207 -13.60 18.25 7.98
C ALA A 207 -12.29 17.70 7.42
N ARG A 208 -11.94 16.44 7.73
CA ARG A 208 -10.73 15.79 7.22
C ARG A 208 -10.74 15.63 5.70
N GLN A 209 -11.91 15.43 5.07
CA GLN A 209 -12.01 15.38 3.61
C GLN A 209 -11.88 16.77 2.97
N ILE A 210 -12.44 17.82 3.60
CA ILE A 210 -12.25 19.20 3.18
C ILE A 210 -10.77 19.61 3.26
N GLN A 211 -10.09 19.27 4.37
CA GLN A 211 -8.68 19.60 4.59
C GLN A 211 -7.73 19.01 3.53
N LYS A 212 -8.11 17.93 2.82
CA LYS A 212 -7.31 17.37 1.70
C LYS A 212 -7.15 18.34 0.53
N TYR A 213 -8.03 19.33 0.40
CA TYR A 213 -7.94 20.40 -0.60
C TYR A 213 -7.08 21.58 -0.13
N ASN A 214 -6.39 21.45 1.00
CA ASN A 214 -5.52 22.46 1.59
C ASN A 214 -6.26 23.79 1.91
N VAL A 215 -7.54 23.68 2.30
CA VAL A 215 -8.38 24.80 2.74
C VAL A 215 -8.75 24.65 4.23
N PRO A 216 -8.89 25.75 4.98
CA PRO A 216 -9.14 25.67 6.42
C PRO A 216 -10.60 25.35 6.74
N VAL A 217 -10.79 24.66 7.87
CA VAL A 217 -12.10 24.37 8.45
C VAL A 217 -12.14 24.97 9.85
N TYR A 218 -13.24 25.65 10.16
CA TYR A 218 -13.52 26.29 11.44
C TYR A 218 -14.84 25.77 12.00
N ASN A 219 -15.01 25.91 13.32
CA ASN A 219 -16.25 25.59 14.01
C ASN A 219 -16.71 26.81 14.79
N LEU A 220 -18.04 27.04 14.82
CA LEU A 220 -18.62 27.97 15.79
C LEU A 220 -18.37 27.45 17.22
N PRO A 221 -18.25 28.33 18.23
CA PRO A 221 -18.16 27.88 19.61
C PRO A 221 -19.43 27.18 20.07
N LYS A 222 -19.36 26.49 21.22
CA LYS A 222 -20.56 26.00 21.91
C LYS A 222 -21.29 27.18 22.52
N TRP A 223 -22.60 27.28 22.30
CA TRP A 223 -23.49 28.28 22.91
C TRP A 223 -24.62 27.61 23.71
N ASN A 224 -25.41 28.42 24.42
CA ASN A 224 -26.53 27.92 25.22
C ASN A 224 -27.73 27.57 24.33
N GLU A 225 -28.30 26.38 24.49
CA GLU A 225 -29.49 25.95 23.73
C GLU A 225 -30.71 26.84 23.99
N ASP A 226 -30.77 27.49 25.16
CA ASP A 226 -31.84 28.44 25.52
C ASP A 226 -31.84 29.69 24.63
N ASP A 227 -30.67 30.08 24.11
CA ASP A 227 -30.57 31.19 23.15
C ASP A 227 -31.09 30.81 21.77
N GLY A 228 -31.27 29.51 21.50
CA GLY A 228 -31.74 28.96 20.25
C GLY A 228 -30.92 27.75 19.85
N LYS A 229 -31.58 26.61 19.63
CA LYS A 229 -30.90 25.34 19.34
C LYS A 229 -30.13 25.36 18.02
N GLY A 230 -30.78 25.84 16.96
CA GLY A 230 -30.17 26.04 15.65
C GLY A 230 -29.79 27.49 15.41
N VAL A 231 -28.96 27.73 14.40
CA VAL A 231 -28.54 29.10 14.05
C VAL A 231 -29.71 29.99 13.61
N ASP A 232 -30.77 29.41 13.00
CA ASP A 232 -32.00 30.15 12.68
C ASP A 232 -32.75 30.58 13.95
N ASP A 233 -32.86 29.68 14.93
CA ASP A 233 -33.48 29.99 16.22
C ASP A 233 -32.66 31.03 17.00
N PHE A 234 -31.33 30.91 17.00
CA PHE A 234 -30.44 31.87 17.65
C PHE A 234 -30.58 33.27 17.05
N ILE A 235 -30.52 33.40 15.72
CA ILE A 235 -30.68 34.69 15.04
C ILE A 235 -32.07 35.28 15.30
N LYS A 236 -33.10 34.45 15.35
CA LYS A 236 -34.46 34.91 15.66
C LYS A 236 -34.56 35.47 17.09
N ASN A 237 -33.94 34.82 18.06
CA ASN A 237 -34.06 35.18 19.47
C ASN A 237 -33.11 36.31 19.89
N GLN A 238 -31.84 36.24 19.45
CA GLN A 238 -30.74 37.13 19.87
C GLN A 238 -30.33 38.15 18.79
N GLY A 239 -30.73 37.93 17.53
CA GLY A 239 -30.36 38.79 16.41
C GLY A 239 -29.05 38.42 15.71
N ILE A 240 -28.87 38.93 14.50
CA ILE A 240 -27.69 38.64 13.67
C ILE A 240 -26.40 39.28 14.20
N GLU A 241 -26.47 40.46 14.81
CA GLU A 241 -25.28 41.13 15.34
C GLU A 241 -24.71 40.35 16.52
N GLU A 242 -25.57 39.78 17.37
CA GLU A 242 -25.11 38.94 18.47
C GLU A 242 -24.56 37.60 17.95
N PHE A 243 -25.14 37.04 16.88
CA PHE A 243 -24.56 35.88 16.19
C PHE A 243 -23.15 36.17 15.67
N ARG A 244 -22.95 37.34 15.04
CA ARG A 244 -21.63 37.77 14.52
C ARG A 244 -20.61 37.92 15.66
N LYS A 245 -21.02 38.52 16.78
CA LYS A 245 -20.15 38.82 17.92
C LYS A 245 -19.86 37.61 18.81
N GLN A 246 -20.84 36.76 19.11
CA GLN A 246 -20.67 35.64 20.04
C GLN A 246 -20.21 34.37 19.34
N LEU A 247 -20.66 34.12 18.12
CA LEU A 247 -20.40 32.85 17.42
C LEU A 247 -19.40 33.04 16.29
N LEU A 248 -19.68 33.92 15.33
CA LEU A 248 -18.88 34.00 14.11
C LEU A 248 -17.46 34.53 14.37
N SER A 249 -17.30 35.59 15.17
CA SER A 249 -15.98 36.16 15.50
C SER A 249 -15.18 35.28 16.46
N GLN A 250 -15.84 34.33 17.12
CA GLN A 250 -15.23 33.38 18.06
C GLN A 250 -15.03 31.99 17.42
N ALA A 251 -15.21 31.87 16.10
CA ALA A 251 -14.95 30.64 15.38
C ALA A 251 -13.47 30.27 15.49
N TYR A 252 -13.19 29.01 15.84
CA TYR A 252 -11.82 28.50 16.00
C TYR A 252 -11.56 27.34 15.05
N CYS A 253 -10.28 27.07 14.80
CA CYS A 253 -9.88 26.08 13.82
C CYS A 253 -10.33 24.67 14.20
N PHE A 254 -10.51 23.82 13.19
CA PHE A 254 -11.00 22.47 13.39
C PHE A 254 -10.07 21.61 14.27
N ASP A 255 -8.75 21.83 14.26
CA ASP A 255 -7.83 21.05 15.09
C ASP A 255 -7.94 21.40 16.58
N ASP A 256 -8.20 22.67 16.92
CA ASP A 256 -8.54 23.09 18.29
C ASP A 256 -9.88 22.48 18.71
N TRP A 257 -10.85 22.46 17.80
CA TRP A 257 -12.14 21.80 18.00
C TRP A 257 -11.98 20.31 18.25
N TYR A 258 -11.19 19.63 17.44
CA TYR A 258 -10.93 18.21 17.56
C TYR A 258 -10.30 17.90 18.92
N SER A 259 -9.33 18.69 19.35
CA SER A 259 -8.68 18.51 20.64
C SER A 259 -9.66 18.66 21.81
N LYS A 260 -10.53 19.68 21.77
CA LYS A 260 -11.45 20.03 22.86
C LYS A 260 -12.73 19.17 22.91
N TYR A 261 -13.28 18.80 21.76
CA TYR A 261 -14.59 18.15 21.66
C TYR A 261 -14.61 16.86 20.83
N GLY A 262 -13.60 16.63 19.99
CA GLY A 262 -13.56 15.51 19.04
C GLY A 262 -12.71 14.32 19.48
N SER A 263 -11.81 14.49 20.44
CA SER A 263 -10.84 13.47 20.87
C SER A 263 -11.51 12.21 21.45
N ASP A 264 -12.70 12.36 22.02
CA ASP A 264 -13.53 11.27 22.54
C ASP A 264 -14.51 10.68 21.51
N ALA A 265 -14.62 11.27 20.31
CA ALA A 265 -15.57 10.84 19.29
C ALA A 265 -15.35 9.38 18.86
N PHE A 266 -14.10 8.90 18.97
CA PHE A 266 -13.70 7.51 18.72
C PHE A 266 -13.27 6.76 19.98
N THR A 267 -13.44 7.34 21.18
CA THR A 267 -13.17 6.66 22.44
C THR A 267 -14.44 6.00 22.96
N THR A 268 -14.29 4.82 23.53
CA THR A 268 -15.39 4.03 24.06
C THR A 268 -15.50 4.28 25.56
N VAL A 269 -16.53 5.02 25.98
CA VAL A 269 -17.11 4.91 27.33
C VAL A 269 -18.47 4.28 27.09
N ASP A 270 -18.71 3.18 27.80
CA ASP A 270 -19.86 2.28 27.74
C ASP A 270 -20.00 1.41 26.48
N GLY A 271 -19.48 0.18 26.58
CA GLY A 271 -19.93 -0.98 25.80
C GLY A 271 -19.91 -0.85 24.28
N ASN A 272 -18.74 -0.71 23.66
CA ASN A 272 -18.57 -0.89 22.22
C ASN A 272 -17.91 -2.24 21.93
N LYS A 273 -18.59 -3.05 21.13
CA LYS A 273 -18.11 -4.33 20.62
C LYS A 273 -16.86 -4.03 19.78
N ILE A 274 -15.70 -4.56 20.17
CA ILE A 274 -14.51 -4.57 19.31
C ILE A 274 -14.94 -5.10 17.92
N PRO A 275 -14.52 -4.47 16.81
CA PRO A 275 -14.81 -4.98 15.47
C PRO A 275 -14.49 -6.47 15.40
N LYS A 276 -15.24 -7.26 14.62
CA LYS A 276 -14.92 -8.68 14.59
C LYS A 276 -13.56 -8.89 13.89
N PRO A 277 -12.73 -9.84 14.37
CA PRO A 277 -11.42 -10.13 13.79
C PRO A 277 -11.44 -10.41 12.28
N ASP A 278 -12.51 -11.04 11.77
CA ASP A 278 -12.67 -11.37 10.35
C ASP A 278 -12.84 -10.11 9.51
N ILE A 279 -13.65 -9.14 9.96
CA ILE A 279 -13.84 -7.88 9.24
C ILE A 279 -12.52 -7.10 9.15
N VAL A 280 -11.82 -6.97 10.29
CA VAL A 280 -10.53 -6.28 10.33
C VAL A 280 -9.48 -7.02 9.50
N GLY A 281 -9.51 -8.36 9.51
CA GLY A 281 -8.62 -9.19 8.71
C GLY A 281 -8.80 -8.97 7.20
N VAL A 282 -10.03 -8.90 6.71
CA VAL A 282 -10.32 -8.62 5.29
C VAL A 282 -9.82 -7.22 4.91
N GLU A 283 -10.10 -6.21 5.72
CA GLU A 283 -9.62 -4.84 5.46
C GLU A 283 -8.08 -4.73 5.42
N ILE A 284 -7.39 -5.45 6.31
CA ILE A 284 -5.93 -5.49 6.31
C ILE A 284 -5.44 -6.28 5.08
N ALA A 285 -6.09 -7.38 4.71
CA ALA A 285 -5.71 -8.14 3.52
C ALA A 285 -5.78 -7.29 2.25
N GLU A 286 -6.87 -6.55 2.06
CA GLU A 286 -7.04 -5.66 0.91
C GLU A 286 -5.94 -4.60 0.87
N GLN A 287 -5.68 -3.95 2.00
CA GLN A 287 -4.71 -2.85 2.09
C GLN A 287 -3.25 -3.31 1.89
N TYR A 288 -2.90 -4.52 2.31
CA TYR A 288 -1.52 -5.03 2.35
C TYR A 288 -1.29 -6.22 1.41
N SER A 289 -2.15 -6.42 0.41
CA SER A 289 -2.10 -7.55 -0.53
C SER A 289 -0.86 -7.57 -1.43
N ASP A 290 -0.25 -6.42 -1.67
CA ASP A 290 1.02 -6.26 -2.39
C ASP A 290 2.25 -6.51 -1.51
N ARG A 291 2.06 -6.48 -0.19
CA ARG A 291 3.13 -6.57 0.81
C ARG A 291 3.20 -7.92 1.51
N TRP A 292 2.08 -8.59 1.77
CA TRP A 292 2.03 -9.83 2.54
C TRP A 292 1.43 -10.99 1.76
N VAL A 293 1.98 -12.18 1.97
CA VAL A 293 1.44 -13.41 1.40
C VAL A 293 1.76 -14.61 2.28
N TYR A 294 0.80 -15.53 2.40
CA TYR A 294 1.04 -16.84 3.01
C TYR A 294 1.25 -17.88 1.91
N CYS A 295 2.41 -18.55 1.93
CA CYS A 295 2.72 -19.61 0.98
C CYS A 295 2.59 -20.99 1.64
N ASP A 296 1.72 -21.84 1.10
CA ASP A 296 1.52 -23.19 1.62
C ASP A 296 2.71 -24.11 1.38
N GLU A 297 3.35 -24.03 0.21
CA GLU A 297 4.56 -24.82 -0.10
C GLU A 297 5.70 -24.55 0.89
N LEU A 298 5.92 -23.27 1.22
CA LEU A 298 6.95 -22.84 2.18
C LEU A 298 6.49 -22.89 3.64
N LYS A 299 5.20 -23.18 3.86
CA LYS A 299 4.51 -23.22 5.17
C LYS A 299 4.71 -21.97 6.02
N THR A 300 4.90 -20.80 5.40
CA THR A 300 5.28 -19.56 6.09
C THR A 300 4.72 -18.30 5.43
N TRP A 301 4.85 -17.17 6.12
CA TRP A 301 4.53 -15.84 5.63
C TRP A 301 5.73 -15.21 4.95
N LEU A 302 5.47 -14.41 3.91
CA LEU A 302 6.47 -13.59 3.25
C LEU A 302 6.02 -12.14 3.23
N THR A 303 6.98 -11.22 3.42
CA THR A 303 6.79 -9.77 3.34
C THR A 303 7.66 -9.20 2.24
N TYR A 304 7.05 -8.45 1.32
CA TYR A 304 7.76 -7.78 0.25
C TYR A 304 8.42 -6.49 0.75
N SER A 305 9.66 -6.26 0.30
CA SER A 305 10.45 -5.06 0.61
C SER A 305 10.61 -4.79 2.10
N LEU A 306 10.85 -5.84 2.91
CA LEU A 306 11.02 -5.71 4.36
C LEU A 306 12.39 -5.14 4.75
N GLU A 307 13.44 -5.90 4.47
CA GLU A 307 14.83 -5.52 4.79
C GLU A 307 15.54 -4.93 3.57
N THR A 308 15.18 -5.43 2.39
CA THR A 308 15.76 -5.07 1.11
C THR A 308 14.62 -4.81 0.13
N GLU A 309 14.61 -3.63 -0.46
CA GLU A 309 13.63 -3.24 -1.48
C GLU A 309 13.66 -4.21 -2.66
N GLY A 310 12.49 -4.58 -3.18
CA GLY A 310 12.38 -5.40 -4.38
C GLY A 310 12.31 -6.91 -4.19
N ILE A 311 12.46 -7.42 -2.96
CA ILE A 311 12.45 -8.87 -2.68
C ILE A 311 11.47 -9.26 -1.57
N TRP A 312 11.10 -10.54 -1.54
CA TRP A 312 10.28 -11.16 -0.51
C TRP A 312 11.15 -11.79 0.59
N THR A 313 10.89 -11.39 1.83
CA THR A 313 11.55 -11.92 3.03
C THR A 313 10.60 -12.83 3.78
N LEU A 314 11.08 -14.00 4.19
CA LEU A 314 10.30 -14.93 4.99
C LEU A 314 10.21 -14.42 6.43
N VAL A 315 9.01 -14.42 7.00
CA VAL A 315 8.75 -13.88 8.33
C VAL A 315 7.95 -14.85 9.19
N SER A 316 8.18 -14.79 10.50
CA SER A 316 7.47 -15.62 11.47
C SER A 316 6.04 -15.13 11.68
N LYS A 317 5.18 -16.00 12.23
CA LYS A 317 3.84 -15.61 12.70
C LYS A 317 3.93 -14.49 13.74
N ASP A 318 4.94 -14.49 14.59
CA ASP A 318 5.12 -13.51 15.66
C ASP A 318 5.47 -12.12 15.12
N TYR A 319 6.30 -12.05 14.06
CA TYR A 319 6.54 -10.80 13.34
C TYR A 319 5.22 -10.24 12.79
N LEU A 320 4.43 -11.07 12.11
CA LEU A 320 3.14 -10.63 11.57
C LEU A 320 2.17 -10.19 12.68
N ALA A 321 2.18 -10.87 13.83
CA ALA A 321 1.38 -10.49 14.98
C ALA A 321 1.76 -9.11 15.53
N ALA A 322 3.06 -8.79 15.59
CA ALA A 322 3.57 -7.48 16.01
C ALA A 322 3.19 -6.37 15.03
N GLU A 323 3.27 -6.62 13.72
CA GLU A 323 2.83 -5.67 12.68
C GLU A 323 1.32 -5.40 12.77
N ILE A 324 0.50 -6.46 12.89
CA ILE A 324 -0.95 -6.32 13.08
C ILE A 324 -1.25 -5.53 14.35
N HIS A 325 -0.55 -5.80 15.45
CA HIS A 325 -0.73 -5.03 16.68
C HIS A 325 -0.46 -3.53 16.47
N SER A 326 0.59 -3.19 15.72
CA SER A 326 0.92 -1.81 15.37
C SER A 326 -0.17 -1.16 14.51
N ILE A 327 -0.72 -1.88 13.54
CA ILE A 327 -1.86 -1.44 12.72
C ILE A 327 -3.10 -1.21 13.58
N LEU A 328 -3.45 -2.15 14.46
CA LEU A 328 -4.60 -2.02 15.37
C LEU A 328 -4.45 -0.80 16.27
N LYS A 329 -3.26 -0.57 16.82
CA LYS A 329 -2.94 0.60 17.63
C LYS A 329 -3.10 1.90 16.83
N ALA A 330 -2.60 1.94 15.60
CA ALA A 330 -2.76 3.09 14.70
C ALA A 330 -4.23 3.36 14.34
N ARG A 331 -5.04 2.30 14.22
CA ARG A 331 -6.50 2.38 14.03
C ARG A 331 -7.28 2.64 15.33
N ASN A 332 -6.60 2.86 16.46
CA ASN A 332 -7.18 3.03 17.80
C ASN A 332 -8.11 1.86 18.23
N ILE A 333 -7.87 0.66 17.70
CA ILE A 333 -8.54 -0.58 18.12
C ILE A 333 -7.77 -1.13 19.32
N LYS A 334 -8.36 -0.98 20.50
CA LYS A 334 -7.77 -1.37 21.80
C LYS A 334 -8.78 -2.09 22.67
N GLY A 335 -8.30 -2.74 23.73
CA GLY A 335 -9.16 -3.42 24.70
C GLY A 335 -9.77 -4.74 24.20
N TYR A 336 -9.18 -5.36 23.17
CA TYR A 336 -9.63 -6.64 22.60
C TYR A 336 -9.30 -7.87 23.46
N GLY A 337 -8.74 -7.67 24.66
CA GLY A 337 -8.50 -8.71 25.65
C GLY A 337 -7.30 -9.59 25.31
N THR A 338 -7.56 -10.79 24.82
CA THR A 338 -6.56 -11.86 24.67
C THR A 338 -5.88 -11.84 23.30
N ASN A 339 -4.75 -12.55 23.19
CA ASN A 339 -4.05 -12.76 21.91
C ASN A 339 -4.92 -13.42 20.83
N ALA A 340 -5.98 -14.14 21.23
CA ALA A 340 -6.89 -14.80 20.30
C ALA A 340 -7.50 -13.84 19.26
N TYR A 341 -7.69 -12.57 19.62
CA TYR A 341 -8.17 -11.56 18.67
C TYR A 341 -7.22 -11.37 17.48
N VAL A 342 -5.92 -11.22 17.75
CA VAL A 342 -4.88 -11.08 16.72
C VAL A 342 -4.69 -12.40 15.97
N GLU A 343 -4.75 -13.54 16.66
CA GLU A 343 -4.66 -14.84 16.00
C GLU A 343 -5.79 -15.09 15.00
N ASN A 344 -7.01 -14.67 15.32
CA ASN A 344 -8.15 -14.75 14.41
C ASN A 344 -8.01 -13.80 13.20
N ILE A 345 -7.38 -12.62 13.38
CA ILE A 345 -7.00 -11.75 12.26
C ILE A 345 -5.99 -12.46 11.36
N ILE A 346 -4.92 -13.02 11.93
CA ILE A 346 -3.91 -13.79 11.17
C ILE A 346 -4.56 -14.96 10.43
N GLY A 347 -5.49 -15.67 11.07
CA GLY A 347 -6.25 -16.75 10.44
C GLY A 347 -7.14 -16.27 9.29
N THR A 348 -7.61 -15.03 9.32
CA THR A 348 -8.33 -14.41 8.20
C THR A 348 -7.38 -13.99 7.10
N LEU A 349 -6.31 -13.26 7.42
CA LEU A 349 -5.27 -12.90 6.47
C LEU A 349 -4.72 -14.13 5.73
N LYS A 350 -4.50 -15.24 6.44
CA LYS A 350 -4.01 -16.49 5.84
C LYS A 350 -4.96 -17.04 4.78
N ARG A 351 -6.27 -16.81 4.90
CA ARG A 351 -7.28 -17.25 3.92
C ARG A 351 -7.35 -16.31 2.73
N GLU A 352 -7.29 -14.99 2.97
CA GLU A 352 -7.36 -13.96 1.94
C GLU A 352 -6.07 -13.86 1.10
N LEU A 353 -4.91 -13.98 1.74
CA LEU A 353 -3.58 -13.82 1.12
C LEU A 353 -2.89 -15.16 0.87
N PHE A 354 -3.67 -16.20 0.58
CA PHE A 354 -3.18 -17.56 0.41
C PHE A 354 -2.66 -17.81 -1.01
N ILE A 355 -1.46 -18.39 -1.12
CA ILE A 355 -1.00 -19.02 -2.36
C ILE A 355 -0.52 -20.45 -2.09
N ARG A 356 -0.75 -21.33 -3.07
CA ARG A 356 -0.36 -22.74 -2.95
C ARG A 356 1.14 -22.97 -3.18
N LYS A 357 1.73 -22.32 -4.19
CA LYS A 357 3.12 -22.52 -4.63
C LYS A 357 3.89 -21.21 -4.72
N TRP A 358 5.19 -21.27 -4.44
CA TRP A 358 6.10 -20.14 -4.62
C TRP A 358 6.71 -20.17 -6.02
N GLU A 359 6.03 -19.52 -6.97
CA GLU A 359 6.47 -19.45 -8.38
C GLU A 359 7.35 -18.22 -8.62
N GLU A 360 8.58 -18.27 -8.12
CA GLU A 360 9.62 -17.28 -8.44
C GLU A 360 9.97 -17.31 -9.94
N LYS A 361 10.17 -16.13 -10.55
CA LYS A 361 10.59 -16.05 -11.95
C LYS A 361 11.97 -16.68 -12.16
N SER A 362 12.14 -17.35 -13.30
CA SER A 362 13.38 -18.07 -13.60
C SER A 362 14.58 -17.13 -13.67
N SER A 363 15.66 -17.49 -12.98
CA SER A 363 16.92 -16.76 -13.01
C SER A 363 17.68 -16.88 -14.34
N THR A 364 17.24 -17.78 -15.23
CA THR A 364 17.72 -17.86 -16.62
C THR A 364 17.20 -16.71 -17.47
N ASP A 365 16.07 -16.13 -17.07
CA ASP A 365 15.37 -15.13 -17.88
C ASP A 365 15.38 -13.76 -17.19
N TRP A 366 15.41 -13.73 -15.85
CA TRP A 366 15.25 -12.53 -15.04
C TRP A 366 16.28 -12.48 -13.91
N LEU A 367 17.01 -11.38 -13.76
CA LEU A 367 17.97 -11.18 -12.68
C LEU A 367 17.60 -9.97 -11.80
N PRO A 368 17.34 -10.16 -10.50
CA PRO A 368 17.10 -9.06 -9.58
C PRO A 368 18.41 -8.36 -9.20
N PHE A 369 18.54 -7.08 -9.55
CA PHE A 369 19.60 -6.16 -9.11
C PHE A 369 19.04 -5.16 -8.10
N ARG A 370 19.90 -4.40 -7.42
CA ARG A 370 19.47 -3.38 -6.45
C ARG A 370 18.52 -2.34 -7.05
N ASN A 371 18.80 -1.89 -8.28
CA ASN A 371 18.04 -0.85 -8.97
C ASN A 371 16.91 -1.37 -9.88
N GLY A 372 16.59 -2.67 -9.85
CA GLY A 372 15.49 -3.24 -10.64
C GLY A 372 15.74 -4.68 -11.08
N VAL A 373 14.86 -5.21 -11.92
CA VAL A 373 14.94 -6.58 -12.45
C VAL A 373 15.34 -6.54 -13.92
N LEU A 374 16.49 -7.14 -14.25
CA LEU A 374 16.97 -7.24 -15.63
C LEU A 374 16.31 -8.42 -16.34
N GLU A 375 15.68 -8.15 -17.48
CA GLU A 375 15.25 -9.18 -18.44
C GLU A 375 16.41 -9.54 -19.36
N LEU A 376 16.91 -10.77 -19.26
CA LEU A 376 18.11 -11.22 -19.97
C LEU A 376 17.92 -11.33 -21.49
N ALA A 377 16.69 -11.60 -21.95
CA ALA A 377 16.39 -11.73 -23.37
C ALA A 377 16.47 -10.38 -24.12
N THR A 378 16.06 -9.29 -23.46
CA THR A 378 15.95 -7.96 -24.07
C THR A 378 17.00 -6.97 -23.55
N ASN A 379 17.73 -7.34 -22.49
CA ASN A 379 18.58 -6.46 -21.69
C ASN A 379 17.84 -5.23 -21.12
N LYS A 380 16.52 -5.34 -20.93
CA LYS A 380 15.70 -4.27 -20.37
C LYS A 380 15.67 -4.38 -18.84
N LEU A 381 15.98 -3.28 -18.15
CA LEU A 381 15.78 -3.16 -16.72
C LEU A 381 14.33 -2.73 -16.44
N HIS A 382 13.63 -3.51 -15.61
CA HIS A 382 12.27 -3.23 -15.15
C HIS A 382 12.29 -2.78 -13.69
N GLU A 383 11.31 -1.98 -13.30
CA GLU A 383 11.11 -1.65 -11.89
C GLU A 383 10.80 -2.90 -11.06
N HIS A 384 11.17 -2.84 -9.78
CA HIS A 384 10.84 -3.88 -8.82
C HIS A 384 9.33 -4.09 -8.72
N ASN A 385 8.90 -5.35 -8.72
CA ASN A 385 7.48 -5.69 -8.63
C ASN A 385 7.27 -6.97 -7.81
N PRO A 386 6.32 -7.00 -6.85
CA PRO A 386 6.04 -8.18 -6.04
C PRO A 386 5.69 -9.43 -6.87
N GLY A 387 5.15 -9.26 -8.09
CA GLY A 387 4.83 -10.33 -9.02
C GLY A 387 6.01 -11.14 -9.54
N PHE A 388 7.26 -10.63 -9.45
CA PHE A 388 8.46 -11.40 -9.78
C PHE A 388 8.77 -12.49 -8.75
N LYS A 389 8.32 -12.31 -7.50
CA LYS A 389 8.47 -13.24 -6.37
C LYS A 389 9.91 -13.60 -6.01
N PHE A 390 10.88 -12.75 -6.33
CA PHE A 390 12.27 -12.96 -5.92
C PHE A 390 12.43 -12.91 -4.41
N THR A 391 13.19 -13.87 -3.87
CA THR A 391 13.60 -13.94 -2.46
C THR A 391 15.05 -13.49 -2.23
N TRP A 392 15.71 -13.05 -3.30
CA TRP A 392 17.11 -12.68 -3.33
C TRP A 392 17.32 -11.59 -4.39
N GLN A 393 18.41 -10.83 -4.25
CA GLN A 393 18.88 -9.91 -5.30
C GLN A 393 20.39 -9.80 -5.30
N LEU A 394 20.97 -9.48 -6.46
CA LEU A 394 22.39 -9.20 -6.59
C LEU A 394 22.76 -7.92 -5.81
N PRO A 395 23.95 -7.85 -5.21
CA PRO A 395 24.29 -6.79 -4.25
C PRO A 395 24.78 -5.50 -4.94
N ARG A 396 24.38 -5.26 -6.20
CA ARG A 396 24.83 -4.13 -7.01
C ARG A 396 23.73 -3.66 -7.94
N ASP A 397 23.89 -2.45 -8.46
CA ASP A 397 23.05 -1.92 -9.52
C ASP A 397 23.45 -2.54 -10.86
N TYR A 398 22.46 -2.82 -11.71
CA TYR A 398 22.72 -3.09 -13.11
C TYR A 398 23.17 -1.79 -13.78
N THR A 399 24.38 -1.81 -14.33
CA THR A 399 24.97 -0.71 -15.09
C THR A 399 25.65 -1.30 -16.32
N VAL A 400 25.53 -0.60 -17.46
CA VAL A 400 26.33 -0.93 -18.64
C VAL A 400 27.71 -0.30 -18.42
N VAL A 401 28.67 -1.10 -17.97
CA VAL A 401 30.00 -0.61 -17.57
C VAL A 401 30.96 -0.64 -18.76
N GLU A 402 31.61 0.49 -19.04
CA GLU A 402 32.66 0.63 -20.07
C GLU A 402 34.07 0.25 -19.57
N ALA A 403 34.27 0.19 -18.25
CA ALA A 403 35.55 -0.17 -17.63
C ALA A 403 35.89 -1.66 -17.81
N GLY A 404 37.18 -2.00 -17.83
CA GLY A 404 37.67 -3.37 -17.88
C GLY A 404 37.70 -4.08 -16.52
N TRP A 405 37.98 -5.38 -16.53
CA TRP A 405 38.14 -6.24 -15.34
C TRP A 405 39.56 -6.85 -15.29
N THR A 406 40.57 -6.05 -15.62
CA THR A 406 41.94 -6.49 -15.88
C THR A 406 42.62 -7.10 -14.65
N LYS A 407 42.35 -6.61 -13.42
CA LYS A 407 42.95 -7.22 -12.22
C LYS A 407 42.38 -8.61 -11.95
N ILE A 408 41.07 -8.79 -12.14
CA ILE A 408 40.43 -10.10 -12.04
C ILE A 408 40.97 -11.02 -13.13
N ASP A 409 41.10 -10.54 -14.38
CA ASP A 409 41.60 -11.32 -15.51
C ASP A 409 43.04 -11.81 -15.30
N ASN A 410 43.95 -10.90 -14.95
CA ASN A 410 45.34 -11.20 -14.63
C ASN A 410 45.45 -12.19 -13.47
N TRP A 411 44.62 -12.03 -12.43
CA TRP A 411 44.60 -12.97 -11.32
C TRP A 411 44.11 -14.36 -11.75
N MET A 412 43.11 -14.46 -12.63
CA MET A 412 42.68 -15.76 -13.15
C MET A 412 43.78 -16.44 -13.98
N ASP A 413 44.55 -15.69 -14.77
CA ASP A 413 45.73 -16.22 -15.47
C ASP A 413 46.78 -16.74 -14.48
N GLU A 414 47.08 -15.99 -13.42
CA GLU A 414 48.02 -16.44 -12.38
C GLU A 414 47.50 -17.70 -11.66
N ALA A 415 46.23 -17.70 -11.22
CA ALA A 415 45.62 -18.79 -10.46
C ALA A 415 45.56 -20.10 -11.27
N THR A 416 45.39 -20.00 -12.58
CA THR A 416 45.36 -21.14 -13.51
C THR A 416 46.73 -21.45 -14.13
N LYS A 417 47.78 -20.72 -13.75
CA LYS A 417 49.14 -20.82 -14.32
C LYS A 417 49.14 -20.73 -15.86
N GLY A 418 48.26 -19.87 -16.41
CA GLY A 418 48.09 -19.67 -17.85
C GLY A 418 47.31 -20.77 -18.57
N ASN A 419 46.69 -21.73 -17.86
CA ASN A 419 45.85 -22.75 -18.49
C ASN A 419 44.52 -22.14 -18.96
N ALA A 420 44.41 -21.91 -20.26
CA ALA A 420 43.25 -21.30 -20.90
C ALA A 420 41.95 -22.09 -20.69
N GLU A 421 42.00 -23.43 -20.64
CA GLU A 421 40.81 -24.26 -20.41
C GLU A 421 40.28 -24.11 -18.98
N TYR A 422 41.18 -24.08 -17.99
CA TYR A 422 40.79 -23.86 -16.59
C TYR A 422 40.24 -22.45 -16.38
N LYS A 423 40.87 -21.44 -16.98
CA LYS A 423 40.37 -20.06 -16.95
C LYS A 423 38.97 -19.98 -17.57
N GLU A 424 38.76 -20.58 -18.74
CA GLU A 424 37.46 -20.62 -19.40
C GLU A 424 36.41 -21.35 -18.54
N LEU A 425 36.78 -22.45 -17.88
CA LEU A 425 35.88 -23.17 -16.97
C LEU A 425 35.48 -22.30 -15.77
N LEU A 426 36.43 -21.61 -15.14
CA LEU A 426 36.16 -20.70 -14.02
C LEU A 426 35.23 -19.55 -14.42
N LEU A 427 35.45 -18.94 -15.60
CA LEU A 427 34.59 -17.88 -16.14
C LEU A 427 33.17 -18.40 -16.44
N CYS A 428 33.04 -19.54 -17.09
CA CYS A 428 31.74 -20.14 -17.38
C CYS A 428 31.02 -20.58 -16.09
N PHE A 429 31.75 -21.08 -15.10
CA PHE A 429 31.19 -21.40 -13.80
C PHE A 429 30.72 -20.15 -13.04
N ALA A 430 31.48 -19.05 -13.08
CA ALA A 430 31.06 -17.78 -12.50
C ALA A 430 29.80 -17.21 -13.18
N ALA A 431 29.72 -17.31 -14.51
CA ALA A 431 28.50 -16.92 -15.25
C ALA A 431 27.31 -17.82 -14.92
N ALA A 432 27.52 -19.13 -14.76
CA ALA A 432 26.51 -20.07 -14.32
C ALA A 432 26.01 -19.74 -12.90
N VAL A 433 26.90 -19.39 -11.96
CA VAL A 433 26.54 -18.96 -10.60
C VAL A 433 25.70 -17.68 -10.62
N LEU A 434 26.12 -16.68 -11.39
CA LEU A 434 25.42 -15.42 -11.54
C LEU A 434 23.97 -15.60 -12.04
N ARG A 435 23.77 -16.51 -13.01
CA ARG A 435 22.45 -16.84 -13.59
C ARG A 435 21.70 -17.95 -12.84
N GLY A 436 22.33 -18.53 -11.81
CA GLY A 436 21.95 -19.78 -11.13
C GLY A 436 21.47 -20.88 -12.07
N ARG A 437 22.38 -21.30 -12.95
CA ARG A 437 22.21 -22.42 -13.88
C ARG A 437 22.31 -23.78 -13.18
N ASN A 438 21.41 -24.01 -12.21
CA ASN A 438 21.29 -25.30 -11.51
C ASN A 438 20.81 -26.43 -12.46
N ASP A 439 20.16 -26.06 -13.56
CA ASP A 439 19.73 -26.91 -14.69
C ASP A 439 20.88 -27.78 -15.24
N LEU A 440 22.12 -27.27 -15.15
CA LEU A 440 23.33 -27.96 -15.61
C LEU A 440 23.70 -29.20 -14.77
N GLN A 441 23.21 -29.27 -13.52
CA GLN A 441 23.58 -30.29 -12.53
C GLN A 441 25.09 -30.40 -12.33
N LYS A 442 25.80 -29.26 -12.25
CA LYS A 442 27.25 -29.22 -12.05
C LYS A 442 27.62 -28.62 -10.71
N PHE A 443 28.74 -29.08 -10.16
CA PHE A 443 29.42 -28.43 -9.05
C PHE A 443 30.92 -28.35 -9.33
N LEU A 444 31.58 -27.35 -8.77
CA LEU A 444 33.01 -27.13 -8.93
C LEU A 444 33.76 -27.69 -7.72
N HIS A 445 34.86 -28.38 -7.96
CA HIS A 445 35.76 -28.87 -6.93
C HIS A 445 37.16 -28.31 -7.17
N LEU A 446 37.59 -27.40 -6.29
CA LEU A 446 38.91 -26.79 -6.34
C LEU A 446 39.86 -27.53 -5.41
N ILE A 447 40.98 -28.01 -5.94
CA ILE A 447 41.92 -28.86 -5.22
C ILE A 447 43.28 -28.18 -5.18
N GLY A 448 43.90 -28.06 -4.00
CA GLY A 448 45.28 -27.57 -3.90
C GLY A 448 45.63 -27.12 -2.50
N GLY A 449 46.91 -26.91 -2.20
CA GLY A 449 47.37 -26.54 -0.86
C GLY A 449 46.91 -25.16 -0.37
N GLY A 450 47.24 -24.82 0.88
CA GLY A 450 47.03 -23.47 1.41
C GLY A 450 47.72 -22.41 0.54
N GLY A 451 47.12 -21.21 0.42
CA GLY A 451 47.70 -20.12 -0.37
C GLY A 451 47.54 -20.24 -1.89
N SER A 452 46.80 -21.23 -2.39
CA SER A 452 46.69 -21.45 -3.84
C SER A 452 45.67 -20.59 -4.59
N GLY A 453 44.85 -19.82 -3.88
CA GLY A 453 43.83 -18.94 -4.47
C GLY A 453 42.42 -19.53 -4.53
N LYS A 454 42.19 -20.76 -4.04
CA LYS A 454 40.84 -21.37 -3.94
C LYS A 454 39.85 -20.47 -3.20
N SER A 455 40.24 -20.01 -2.00
CA SER A 455 39.42 -19.12 -1.17
C SER A 455 39.21 -17.76 -1.82
N THR A 456 40.17 -17.28 -2.63
CA THR A 456 40.00 -16.05 -3.41
C THR A 456 38.93 -16.23 -4.48
N PHE A 457 38.89 -17.37 -5.18
CA PHE A 457 37.84 -17.64 -6.17
C PHE A 457 36.45 -17.78 -5.52
N THR A 458 36.34 -18.52 -4.40
CA THR A 458 35.05 -18.63 -3.70
C THR A 458 34.59 -17.27 -3.18
N THR A 459 35.51 -16.43 -2.68
CA THR A 459 35.17 -15.07 -2.25
C THR A 459 34.77 -14.17 -3.41
N LEU A 460 35.38 -14.32 -4.60
CA LEU A 460 34.95 -13.62 -5.81
C LEU A 460 33.52 -14.03 -6.22
N LEU A 461 33.19 -15.32 -6.17
CA LEU A 461 31.83 -15.80 -6.43
C LEU A 461 30.83 -15.28 -5.39
N THR A 462 31.18 -15.34 -4.10
CA THR A 462 30.36 -14.77 -3.03
C THR A 462 30.16 -13.28 -3.24
N ALA A 463 31.20 -12.55 -3.61
CA ALA A 463 31.11 -11.13 -3.90
C ALA A 463 30.21 -10.87 -5.11
N LEU A 464 30.20 -11.71 -6.15
CA LEU A 464 29.30 -11.61 -7.32
C LEU A 464 27.82 -11.76 -6.95
N VAL A 465 27.47 -12.79 -6.19
CA VAL A 465 26.05 -13.04 -5.85
C VAL A 465 25.61 -12.33 -4.58
N GLY A 466 26.53 -11.93 -3.71
CA GLY A 466 26.28 -11.34 -2.40
C GLY A 466 26.32 -12.35 -1.25
N GLU A 467 26.75 -11.88 -0.08
CA GLU A 467 26.81 -12.68 1.16
C GLU A 467 25.44 -13.20 1.57
N SER A 468 24.39 -12.37 1.43
CA SER A 468 22.99 -12.78 1.69
C SER A 468 22.55 -13.95 0.82
N ASN A 469 23.18 -14.15 -0.33
CA ASN A 469 22.83 -15.18 -1.31
C ASN A 469 23.79 -16.38 -1.25
N THR A 470 24.73 -16.40 -0.31
CA THR A 470 25.70 -17.48 -0.13
C THR A 470 25.46 -18.23 1.17
N ALA A 471 25.63 -19.55 1.16
CA ALA A 471 25.74 -20.36 2.37
C ALA A 471 27.11 -21.04 2.41
N THR A 472 27.77 -20.94 3.55
CA THR A 472 29.05 -21.60 3.82
C THR A 472 28.87 -22.62 4.94
N MET A 473 29.22 -23.87 4.69
CA MET A 473 29.03 -24.97 5.65
C MET A 473 29.90 -26.18 5.31
N ASN A 474 29.99 -27.15 6.21
CA ASN A 474 30.68 -28.41 5.95
C ASN A 474 29.83 -29.36 5.11
N LEU A 475 30.48 -30.23 4.32
CA LEU A 475 29.78 -31.20 3.48
C LEU A 475 28.93 -32.18 4.32
N SER A 476 29.34 -32.49 5.55
CA SER A 476 28.58 -33.34 6.48
C SER A 476 27.32 -32.66 7.08
N GLU A 477 27.33 -31.33 7.18
CA GLU A 477 26.21 -30.56 7.75
C GLU A 477 24.99 -30.56 6.83
N LEU A 478 25.16 -30.83 5.52
CA LEU A 478 24.04 -30.98 4.58
C LEU A 478 23.05 -32.09 4.98
N GLU A 479 23.47 -33.05 5.80
CA GLU A 479 22.58 -34.12 6.28
C GLU A 479 21.75 -33.69 7.51
N ASP A 480 22.05 -32.54 8.12
CA ASP A 480 21.25 -31.94 9.18
C ASP A 480 20.05 -31.15 8.60
N LYS A 481 18.86 -31.42 9.14
CA LYS A 481 17.59 -30.84 8.67
C LYS A 481 17.45 -29.34 8.93
N HIS A 482 18.19 -28.79 9.90
CA HIS A 482 18.22 -27.37 10.22
C HIS A 482 19.24 -26.64 9.37
N GLU A 483 20.43 -27.21 9.19
CA GLU A 483 21.47 -26.64 8.32
C GLU A 483 21.02 -26.59 6.85
N ILE A 484 20.43 -27.68 6.34
CA ILE A 484 19.90 -27.69 4.98
C ILE A 484 18.78 -26.65 4.78
N ALA A 485 18.07 -26.23 5.82
CA ALA A 485 17.05 -25.18 5.70
C ALA A 485 17.66 -23.80 5.42
N ARG A 486 18.93 -23.56 5.81
CA ARG A 486 19.65 -22.28 5.62
C ARG A 486 20.04 -22.03 4.15
N ILE A 487 20.04 -23.07 3.33
CA ILE A 487 20.34 -23.00 1.89
C ILE A 487 19.14 -22.51 1.07
N PHE A 488 17.94 -22.51 1.65
CA PHE A 488 16.75 -21.98 0.98
C PHE A 488 16.96 -20.52 0.56
N GLY A 489 16.63 -20.20 -0.70
CA GLY A 489 16.80 -18.86 -1.28
C GLY A 489 18.25 -18.49 -1.61
N LYS A 490 19.24 -19.35 -1.33
CA LYS A 490 20.66 -19.10 -1.66
C LYS A 490 20.95 -19.43 -3.13
N ARG A 491 21.98 -18.78 -3.68
CA ARG A 491 22.46 -18.89 -5.06
C ARG A 491 23.82 -19.57 -5.16
N LEU A 492 24.58 -19.58 -4.07
CA LEU A 492 25.87 -20.23 -3.97
C LEU A 492 25.96 -21.01 -2.65
N VAL A 493 26.44 -22.25 -2.73
CA VAL A 493 26.88 -23.00 -1.55
C VAL A 493 28.38 -23.22 -1.65
N VAL A 494 29.12 -22.79 -0.62
CA VAL A 494 30.56 -23.01 -0.50
C VAL A 494 30.80 -24.04 0.60
N LEU A 495 31.50 -25.12 0.25
CA LEU A 495 31.91 -26.19 1.15
C LEU A 495 33.43 -26.12 1.29
N PRO A 496 33.95 -25.25 2.17
CA PRO A 496 35.38 -24.96 2.22
C PRO A 496 36.16 -26.06 2.91
N ASP A 497 37.39 -26.25 2.47
CA ASP A 497 38.47 -26.99 3.12
C ASP A 497 38.06 -28.37 3.66
N GLN A 498 37.40 -29.15 2.79
CA GLN A 498 36.96 -30.50 3.10
C GLN A 498 38.15 -31.47 3.10
N ASP A 499 38.36 -32.17 4.22
CA ASP A 499 39.42 -33.18 4.33
C ASP A 499 39.07 -34.49 3.61
N LYS A 500 37.79 -34.88 3.62
CA LYS A 500 37.28 -36.11 3.02
C LYS A 500 35.79 -36.00 2.68
N ALA A 501 35.33 -36.78 1.71
CA ALA A 501 33.91 -36.93 1.47
C ALA A 501 33.25 -37.77 2.59
N PRO A 502 32.10 -37.34 3.15
CA PRO A 502 31.38 -38.12 4.14
C PRO A 502 30.74 -39.37 3.49
N LYS A 503 30.51 -40.41 4.29
CA LYS A 503 29.89 -41.66 3.81
C LYS A 503 28.48 -41.44 3.27
N LYS A 504 27.71 -40.55 3.91
CA LYS A 504 26.34 -40.20 3.51
C LYS A 504 26.35 -38.84 2.82
N MET A 505 25.85 -38.82 1.59
CA MET A 505 25.80 -37.63 0.73
C MET A 505 24.46 -37.53 0.00
N SER A 506 23.38 -38.03 0.60
CA SER A 506 22.05 -38.02 -0.03
C SER A 506 21.59 -36.60 -0.35
N ASN A 507 21.76 -35.67 0.60
CA ASN A 507 21.33 -34.29 0.39
C ASN A 507 22.27 -33.54 -0.56
N PHE A 508 23.57 -33.83 -0.57
CA PHE A 508 24.48 -33.28 -1.58
C PHE A 508 24.13 -33.73 -3.01
N LYS A 509 23.71 -34.99 -3.19
CA LYS A 509 23.20 -35.48 -4.48
C LYS A 509 21.91 -34.77 -4.89
N ARG A 510 21.01 -34.51 -3.95
CA ARG A 510 19.76 -33.78 -4.22
C ARG A 510 20.03 -32.32 -4.60
N LEU A 511 20.88 -31.66 -3.79
CA LEU A 511 21.33 -30.28 -3.97
C LEU A 511 21.96 -30.06 -5.35
N THR A 512 22.87 -30.92 -5.78
CA THR A 512 23.54 -30.84 -7.09
C THR A 512 22.72 -31.43 -8.25
N GLY A 513 21.57 -32.05 -7.95
CA GLY A 513 20.77 -32.83 -8.90
C GLY A 513 19.42 -32.24 -9.27
N GLN A 514 19.05 -31.06 -8.73
CA GLN A 514 17.71 -30.46 -8.83
C GLN A 514 16.58 -31.31 -8.21
N ASP A 515 16.92 -32.18 -7.25
CA ASP A 515 15.90 -32.88 -6.48
C ASP A 515 15.44 -32.02 -5.31
N ARG A 516 14.25 -32.35 -4.78
CA ARG A 516 13.72 -31.68 -3.59
C ARG A 516 14.57 -31.97 -2.35
N LEU A 517 14.93 -30.90 -1.64
CA LEU A 517 15.49 -30.92 -0.30
C LEU A 517 14.36 -30.73 0.71
N SER A 518 14.46 -31.40 1.85
CA SER A 518 13.53 -31.26 2.96
C SER A 518 14.28 -30.70 4.16
N GLY A 519 13.84 -29.53 4.64
CA GLY A 519 14.45 -28.83 5.76
C GLY A 519 13.40 -28.42 6.79
N ARG A 520 13.87 -28.05 7.99
CA ARG A 520 13.02 -27.55 9.07
C ARG A 520 13.68 -26.39 9.79
N ARG A 521 13.05 -25.21 9.78
CA ARG A 521 13.48 -24.09 10.63
C ARG A 521 13.18 -24.40 12.09
N LEU A 522 13.97 -23.82 12.99
CA LEU A 522 13.81 -24.03 14.43
C LEU A 522 12.39 -23.58 14.86
N PHE A 523 11.67 -24.45 15.57
CA PHE A 523 10.29 -24.22 16.04
C PHE A 523 9.21 -24.05 14.95
N GLU A 524 9.53 -24.25 13.67
CA GLU A 524 8.57 -24.19 12.57
C GLU A 524 8.26 -25.57 11.96
N ASN A 525 7.33 -25.59 11.00
CA ASN A 525 7.03 -26.76 10.18
C ASN A 525 8.18 -27.08 9.21
N GLY A 526 8.27 -28.34 8.81
CA GLY A 526 9.14 -28.74 7.69
C GLY A 526 8.61 -28.18 6.37
N PHE A 527 9.51 -27.89 5.45
CA PHE A 527 9.19 -27.45 4.09
C PHE A 527 10.13 -28.13 3.09
N GLU A 528 9.69 -28.15 1.83
CA GLU A 528 10.48 -28.68 0.72
C GLU A 528 10.79 -27.59 -0.28
N TYR A 529 11.96 -27.69 -0.91
CA TYR A 529 12.36 -26.76 -1.96
C TYR A 529 13.40 -27.40 -2.89
N VAL A 530 13.60 -26.81 -4.07
CA VAL A 530 14.70 -27.16 -4.98
C VAL A 530 15.77 -26.08 -4.88
N PHE A 531 17.03 -26.45 -4.72
CA PHE A 531 18.13 -25.49 -4.65
C PHE A 531 18.37 -24.85 -6.02
N GLY A 532 18.21 -23.52 -6.09
CA GLY A 532 18.30 -22.70 -7.31
C GLY A 532 19.72 -22.25 -7.69
N GLY A 533 20.75 -22.70 -6.96
CA GLY A 533 22.12 -22.22 -7.11
C GLY A 533 23.11 -23.28 -7.59
N LEU A 534 24.41 -22.95 -7.48
CA LEU A 534 25.50 -23.91 -7.70
C LEU A 534 26.35 -24.08 -6.44
N THR A 535 27.15 -25.15 -6.43
CA THR A 535 27.97 -25.53 -5.29
C THR A 535 29.45 -25.55 -5.66
N VAL A 536 30.28 -25.06 -4.75
CA VAL A 536 31.74 -25.14 -4.84
C VAL A 536 32.27 -25.89 -3.62
N VAL A 537 33.13 -26.86 -3.87
CA VAL A 537 33.87 -27.60 -2.85
C VAL A 537 35.33 -27.21 -2.94
N THR A 538 35.99 -26.94 -1.82
CA THR A 538 37.44 -26.78 -1.79
C THR A 538 38.06 -27.83 -0.90
N SER A 539 39.25 -28.31 -1.27
CA SER A 539 40.03 -29.25 -0.45
C SER A 539 41.51 -29.15 -0.78
N ASN A 540 42.35 -29.68 0.11
CA ASN A 540 43.79 -29.78 -0.15
C ASN A 540 44.14 -30.92 -1.10
N PHE A 541 43.39 -32.03 -0.99
CA PHE A 541 43.56 -33.23 -1.80
C PHE A 541 42.22 -33.62 -2.45
N PRO A 542 42.23 -34.44 -3.51
CA PRO A 542 41.01 -34.95 -4.10
C PRO A 542 40.22 -35.80 -3.08
N ILE A 543 38.98 -35.41 -2.79
CA ILE A 543 38.13 -36.10 -1.82
C ILE A 543 37.02 -36.96 -2.44
N PHE A 544 36.78 -36.80 -3.75
CA PHE A 544 35.74 -37.53 -4.47
C PHE A 544 36.38 -38.55 -5.43
N HIS A 545 36.14 -39.84 -5.20
CA HIS A 545 36.67 -40.93 -6.02
C HIS A 545 35.57 -41.59 -6.87
N THR A 546 35.94 -42.27 -7.96
CA THR A 546 35.02 -42.97 -8.90
C THR A 546 34.03 -43.92 -8.21
N ASN A 547 34.46 -44.57 -7.13
CA ASN A 547 33.67 -45.54 -6.37
C ASN A 547 32.42 -44.94 -5.69
N LEU A 548 32.30 -43.60 -5.61
CA LEU A 548 31.12 -42.91 -5.06
C LEU A 548 29.90 -42.95 -6.02
N GLY A 549 30.09 -43.41 -7.25
CA GLY A 549 29.04 -43.74 -8.23
C GLY A 549 29.00 -42.84 -9.47
N SER A 550 28.39 -43.34 -10.55
CA SER A 550 28.31 -42.70 -11.88
C SER A 550 27.58 -41.34 -11.94
N TRP A 551 26.94 -40.93 -10.86
CA TRP A 551 26.38 -39.58 -10.74
C TRP A 551 27.49 -38.53 -10.58
N LEU A 552 28.60 -38.87 -9.91
CA LEU A 552 29.69 -37.94 -9.61
C LEU A 552 30.40 -37.49 -10.89
N THR A 553 30.76 -38.44 -11.75
CA THR A 553 31.45 -38.19 -13.04
C THR A 553 30.67 -37.25 -13.95
N ARG A 554 29.34 -37.30 -13.88
CA ARG A 554 28.45 -36.42 -14.66
C ARG A 554 28.31 -35.02 -14.06
N ARG A 555 28.60 -34.80 -12.78
CA ARG A 555 28.31 -33.54 -12.07
C ARG A 555 29.55 -32.75 -11.66
N VAL A 556 30.67 -33.41 -11.40
CA VAL A 556 31.87 -32.75 -10.92
C VAL A 556 32.64 -32.06 -12.06
N ARG A 557 33.13 -30.86 -11.76
CA ARG A 557 34.21 -30.20 -12.50
C ARG A 557 35.35 -29.96 -11.54
N MET A 558 36.45 -30.70 -11.71
CA MET A 558 37.62 -30.58 -10.87
C MET A 558 38.62 -29.62 -11.52
N ILE A 559 39.18 -28.70 -10.74
CA ILE A 559 40.30 -27.86 -11.18
C ILE A 559 41.41 -27.93 -10.12
N PRO A 560 42.63 -28.37 -10.48
CA PRO A 560 43.79 -28.23 -9.63
C PRO A 560 44.25 -26.76 -9.60
N PHE A 561 44.30 -26.21 -8.39
CA PHE A 561 44.88 -24.89 -8.08
C PHE A 561 46.29 -25.12 -7.54
N ASP A 562 47.24 -25.27 -8.47
CA ASP A 562 48.66 -25.51 -8.18
C ASP A 562 49.48 -24.21 -8.05
N TYR A 563 48.84 -23.07 -8.25
CA TYR A 563 49.46 -21.77 -7.97
C TYR A 563 49.79 -21.68 -6.48
N GLN A 564 50.90 -21.03 -6.15
CA GLN A 564 51.28 -20.73 -4.77
C GLN A 564 51.67 -19.26 -4.74
N CYS A 565 50.83 -18.43 -4.14
CA CYS A 565 51.06 -16.99 -4.11
C CYS A 565 52.33 -16.68 -3.29
N PRO A 566 53.37 -16.08 -3.90
CA PRO A 566 54.57 -15.69 -3.17
C PRO A 566 54.24 -14.72 -2.03
N ASN A 567 54.93 -14.82 -0.89
CA ASN A 567 54.64 -13.99 0.29
C ASN A 567 54.63 -12.48 -0.01
N HIS A 568 55.50 -11.99 -0.89
CA HIS A 568 55.59 -10.57 -1.27
C HIS A 568 54.44 -10.09 -2.16
N LYS A 569 53.66 -11.01 -2.77
CA LYS A 569 52.47 -10.70 -3.56
C LYS A 569 51.16 -10.86 -2.76
N LYS A 570 51.22 -11.33 -1.51
CA LYS A 570 50.04 -11.47 -0.65
C LYS A 570 49.46 -10.09 -0.33
N ARG A 571 48.22 -9.87 -0.78
CA ARG A 571 47.44 -8.65 -0.54
C ARG A 571 45.96 -9.01 -0.46
N ASP A 572 45.15 -8.06 -0.03
CA ASP A 572 43.69 -8.18 -0.05
C ASP A 572 43.16 -8.00 -1.48
N LEU A 573 43.12 -9.10 -2.24
CA LEU A 573 42.66 -9.10 -3.63
C LEU A 573 41.19 -8.67 -3.77
N MET A 574 40.37 -8.81 -2.73
CA MET A 574 38.96 -8.39 -2.83
C MET A 574 38.82 -6.88 -2.84
N LYS A 575 39.68 -6.14 -2.13
CA LYS A 575 39.76 -4.68 -2.27
C LYS A 575 40.11 -4.29 -3.70
N ASP A 576 41.04 -5.02 -4.32
CA ASP A 576 41.44 -4.78 -5.70
C ASP A 576 40.33 -5.06 -6.71
N PHE A 577 39.55 -6.13 -6.49
CA PHE A 577 38.45 -6.56 -7.38
C PHE A 577 37.19 -5.71 -7.23
N SER A 578 36.96 -5.09 -6.07
CA SER A 578 35.71 -4.38 -5.76
C SER A 578 35.28 -3.38 -6.83
N GLY A 579 36.22 -2.62 -7.40
CA GLY A 579 35.96 -1.65 -8.47
C GLY A 579 35.73 -2.27 -9.86
N GLU A 580 36.11 -3.53 -10.07
CA GLU A 580 35.97 -4.24 -11.36
C GLU A 580 34.76 -5.17 -11.39
N LEU A 581 34.09 -5.37 -10.25
CA LEU A 581 32.97 -6.30 -10.12
C LEU A 581 31.80 -5.98 -11.05
N GLY A 582 31.54 -4.70 -11.36
CA GLY A 582 30.48 -4.30 -12.32
C GLY A 582 30.83 -4.67 -13.76
N ALA A 583 32.06 -4.36 -14.18
CA ALA A 583 32.60 -4.76 -15.48
C ALA A 583 32.64 -6.28 -15.65
N PHE A 584 33.11 -6.99 -14.62
CA PHE A 584 33.16 -8.44 -14.62
C PHE A 584 31.75 -9.05 -14.69
N THR A 585 30.77 -8.50 -13.97
CA THR A 585 29.36 -8.91 -14.06
C THR A 585 28.83 -8.76 -15.49
N SER A 586 29.07 -7.61 -16.12
CA SER A 586 28.67 -7.34 -17.51
C SER A 586 29.30 -8.33 -18.49
N TYR A 587 30.59 -8.63 -18.31
CA TYR A 587 31.29 -9.65 -19.09
C TYR A 587 30.65 -11.04 -18.92
N LEU A 588 30.38 -11.49 -17.69
CA LEU A 588 29.72 -12.78 -17.44
C LEU A 588 28.31 -12.87 -18.06
N LEU A 589 27.57 -11.75 -18.09
CA LEU A 589 26.28 -11.65 -18.77
C LEU A 589 26.39 -11.68 -20.30
N SER A 590 27.54 -11.31 -20.86
CA SER A 590 27.80 -11.42 -22.31
C SER A 590 28.12 -12.84 -22.77
N ILE A 591 28.54 -13.74 -21.86
CA ILE A 591 28.87 -15.13 -22.22
C ILE A 591 27.60 -15.86 -22.67
N PRO A 592 27.55 -16.39 -23.91
CA PRO A 592 26.38 -17.11 -24.41
C PRO A 592 26.08 -18.36 -23.58
N GLU A 593 24.79 -18.66 -23.40
CA GLU A 593 24.36 -19.86 -22.66
C GLU A 593 24.89 -21.16 -23.28
N THR A 594 24.93 -21.23 -24.61
CA THR A 594 25.49 -22.37 -25.36
C THR A 594 26.97 -22.60 -25.04
N LYS A 595 27.73 -21.53 -24.80
CA LYS A 595 29.13 -21.60 -24.38
C LYS A 595 29.26 -22.12 -22.95
N ILE A 596 28.44 -21.61 -22.03
CA ILE A 596 28.41 -22.08 -20.63
C ILE A 596 28.09 -23.59 -20.61
N GLU A 597 27.09 -24.01 -21.38
CA GLU A 597 26.69 -25.40 -21.50
C GLU A 597 27.78 -26.28 -22.10
N ALA A 598 28.40 -25.87 -23.20
CA ALA A 598 29.45 -26.65 -23.85
C ALA A 598 30.63 -26.87 -22.89
N VAL A 599 31.10 -25.82 -22.23
CA VAL A 599 32.22 -25.87 -21.27
C VAL A 599 31.88 -26.72 -20.05
N LEU A 600 30.73 -26.47 -19.41
CA LEU A 600 30.37 -27.13 -18.16
C LEU A 600 29.81 -28.54 -18.35
N LYS A 601 29.16 -28.86 -19.47
CA LYS A 601 28.74 -30.24 -19.79
C LYS A 601 29.87 -31.05 -20.45
N GLY A 602 30.91 -30.39 -20.97
CA GLY A 602 32.03 -31.06 -21.65
C GLY A 602 31.61 -31.58 -23.04
N VAL A 603 30.79 -30.81 -23.76
CA VAL A 603 30.31 -31.14 -25.11
C VAL A 603 31.30 -30.56 -26.12
N GLY A 604 31.85 -31.40 -26.97
CA GLY A 604 33.01 -31.11 -27.84
C GLY A 604 34.24 -31.88 -27.36
N ASP A 605 35.15 -32.21 -28.28
CA ASP A 605 36.32 -33.10 -28.14
C ASP A 605 37.42 -32.55 -27.19
N ARG A 606 37.00 -31.93 -26.08
CA ARG A 606 37.85 -31.39 -25.03
C ARG A 606 38.09 -32.51 -24.04
N SER A 607 39.24 -33.14 -24.18
CA SER A 607 39.82 -33.95 -23.11
C SER A 607 40.09 -33.04 -21.92
N LEU A 608 39.07 -32.78 -21.09
CA LEU A 608 39.33 -32.40 -19.70
C LEU A 608 40.25 -33.49 -19.18
N SER A 609 41.50 -33.09 -18.95
CA SER A 609 42.61 -34.01 -18.71
C SER A 609 42.18 -35.14 -17.78
N THR A 610 42.78 -36.31 -17.96
CA THR A 610 42.71 -37.47 -17.05
C THR A 610 43.01 -37.13 -15.57
N THR A 611 43.30 -35.86 -15.26
CA THR A 611 43.33 -35.22 -13.96
C THR A 611 42.35 -35.83 -12.96
N VAL A 612 42.98 -36.54 -12.01
CA VAL A 612 42.46 -36.84 -10.69
C VAL A 612 41.45 -37.99 -10.61
N TRP A 613 41.49 -38.94 -11.53
CA TRP A 613 40.74 -40.20 -11.38
C TRP A 613 41.59 -41.38 -10.91
N GLU A 614 42.92 -41.27 -11.04
CA GLU A 614 43.89 -42.28 -10.60
C GLU A 614 44.56 -41.81 -9.31
N SER A 615 43.95 -42.14 -8.18
CA SER A 615 44.59 -42.16 -6.86
C SER A 615 44.26 -43.48 -6.18
#